data_AF-A0A2M7KNK1-F1
#
_entry.id   AF-A0A2M7KNK1-F1
#
_cell.length_a   1.000
_cell.length_b   1.000
_cell.length_c   1.000
_cell.angle_alpha   90.00
_cell.angle_beta   90.00
_cell.angle_gamma   90.00
#
_symmetry.space_group_name_H-M   'P 1'
#
loop_
_entity.id
_entity.type
_entity.pdbx_description
1 polymer ?
#
loop_
_entity_poly.entity_id
_entity_poly.type
_entity_poly.pdbx_seq_one_letter_code
_entity_poly.pdbx_strand_id
1 'polypeptide(L)'
;MLYSLDAGTTWTQSWSLTDTEPPWDVIHYETVDLPAGHRAVWVKCLMNTTAPEPGGCSIYAVRMEANYVPADATPQPLEVTFNWSEPQADRTVIERSHTQLVDKLPLKYTINVGGADHPVMNWLRVSAKGAVPDAKYGYSDGRDVGGEKYVHRWVTYGKNLAVGKPDSVTVPSRDTWGAGDPDGTKLTDGVAGPPYAGGINPSFGVLWDKGTEPEITVDLGKPEKCGAFRINMGGGWPWWDALKGAVKDTAEVLTSLDGNEYTSRGFVTTDLRLKDIPINYLLPDDETLGAHLFALSLPEPAEARYVRFKVTPQRMLSVNEVQVLDFIKYEPFDIRLALPDEWKLGGGEKPQVVTATGRPVPAEIAARNVATPLGEPVLDPPTLRSLGAYWIIGGDANKTARVAVQFRPAGADQWKDAMPLFRVEKGAHKDEKGQSTMALPDDAWLFAGSVLLLEPDTQYELKLSLSDPATTLLTTYGRARPSTSTPWRLTRRQPSLAAPCRRRTRRPNARPWTCG
;
A
#
# COMPACT_ATOMS: atom_id res chain seq x y z
N MET A 1 21.17 9.82 -18.70
CA MET A 1 20.39 11.05 -18.90
C MET A 1 21.20 12.04 -19.72
N LEU A 2 20.56 12.63 -20.73
CA LEU A 2 21.11 13.74 -21.49
C LEU A 2 20.16 14.93 -21.41
N TYR A 3 20.70 16.13 -21.54
CA TYR A 3 19.91 17.34 -21.71
C TYR A 3 20.41 18.16 -22.90
N SER A 4 19.55 19.03 -23.42
CA SER A 4 19.85 19.94 -24.51
C SER A 4 19.23 21.31 -24.24
N LEU A 5 20.00 22.35 -24.59
CA LEU A 5 19.63 23.75 -24.44
C LEU A 5 19.32 24.44 -25.79
N ASP A 6 19.48 23.70 -26.89
CA ASP A 6 19.40 24.19 -28.28
C ASP A 6 18.43 23.31 -29.11
N ALA A 7 17.31 22.96 -28.48
CA ALA A 7 16.22 22.17 -29.06
C ALA A 7 16.67 20.82 -29.65
N GLY A 8 17.63 20.17 -28.99
CA GLY A 8 18.13 18.85 -29.36
C GLY A 8 19.21 18.84 -30.43
N THR A 9 19.73 20.01 -30.83
CA THR A 9 20.85 20.12 -31.79
C THR A 9 22.13 19.56 -31.19
N THR A 10 22.41 19.88 -29.93
CA THR A 10 23.48 19.29 -29.13
C THR A 10 22.91 18.65 -27.87
N TRP A 11 23.56 17.58 -27.40
CA TRP A 11 23.17 16.85 -26.20
C TRP A 11 24.36 16.74 -25.26
N THR A 12 24.16 17.20 -24.03
CA THR A 12 25.12 17.03 -22.94
C THR A 12 24.67 15.84 -22.09
N GLN A 13 25.53 14.83 -21.96
CA GLN A 13 25.29 13.72 -21.04
C GLN A 13 25.60 14.18 -19.63
N SER A 14 24.57 14.27 -18.79
CA SER A 14 24.73 14.58 -17.36
C SER A 14 25.06 13.32 -16.56
N TRP A 15 24.47 12.18 -16.93
CA TRP A 15 24.66 10.93 -16.22
C TRP A 15 24.52 9.69 -17.12
N SER A 16 25.19 8.60 -16.75
CA SER A 16 24.96 7.26 -17.30
C SER A 16 25.06 6.24 -16.18
N LEU A 17 24.18 5.24 -16.20
CA LEU A 17 24.36 4.04 -15.40
C LEU A 17 25.57 3.29 -15.96
N THR A 18 26.56 3.01 -15.12
CA THR A 18 27.80 2.31 -15.52
C THR A 18 27.99 0.97 -14.81
N ASP A 19 27.13 0.68 -13.84
CA ASP A 19 27.18 -0.52 -13.01
C ASP A 19 25.77 -1.02 -12.76
N THR A 20 25.60 -2.33 -12.85
CA THR A 20 24.36 -3.06 -12.59
C THR A 20 24.61 -4.19 -11.60
N GLU A 21 25.65 -4.11 -10.77
CA GLU A 21 25.82 -5.06 -9.67
C GLU A 21 24.60 -4.99 -8.73
N PRO A 22 24.10 -6.14 -8.25
CA PRO A 22 22.97 -6.18 -7.34
C PRO A 22 23.14 -5.24 -6.14
N PRO A 23 22.07 -4.58 -5.68
CA PRO A 23 20.66 -4.80 -6.04
C PRO A 23 20.22 -4.13 -7.35
N TRP A 24 19.36 -4.81 -8.12
CA TRP A 24 18.96 -4.48 -9.51
C TRP A 24 18.04 -3.25 -9.67
N ASP A 25 17.67 -2.59 -8.57
CA ASP A 25 16.87 -1.37 -8.55
C ASP A 25 17.67 -0.22 -7.93
N VAL A 26 17.99 0.79 -8.74
CA VAL A 26 18.79 1.94 -8.32
C VAL A 26 18.01 3.24 -8.54
N ILE A 27 17.88 4.04 -7.47
CA ILE A 27 17.38 5.40 -7.57
C ILE A 27 18.57 6.34 -7.75
N HIS A 28 18.63 7.03 -8.89
CA HIS A 28 19.62 8.08 -9.14
C HIS A 28 18.97 9.46 -9.11
N TYR A 29 19.63 10.41 -8.45
CA TYR A 29 19.25 11.82 -8.47
C TYR A 29 20.30 12.61 -9.22
N GLU A 30 19.86 13.32 -10.26
CA GLU A 30 20.71 14.15 -11.10
C GLU A 30 20.26 15.60 -11.01
N THR A 31 21.17 16.50 -10.65
CA THR A 31 20.93 17.94 -10.65
C THR A 31 21.87 18.58 -11.66
N VAL A 32 21.31 19.38 -12.56
CA VAL A 32 22.07 20.09 -13.58
C VAL A 32 21.83 21.58 -13.42
N ASP A 33 22.89 22.34 -13.17
CA ASP A 33 22.83 23.80 -13.21
C ASP A 33 22.80 24.28 -14.66
N LEU A 34 21.71 24.95 -15.03
CA LEU A 34 21.51 25.42 -16.39
C LEU A 34 21.92 26.89 -16.51
N PRO A 35 22.66 27.28 -17.57
CA PRO A 35 23.03 28.66 -17.78
C PRO A 35 21.80 29.55 -17.91
N ALA A 36 21.87 30.76 -17.33
CA ALA A 36 20.82 31.77 -17.48
C ALA A 36 20.55 32.09 -18.97
N GLY A 37 19.31 32.46 -19.29
CA GLY A 37 18.89 32.86 -20.64
C GLY A 37 18.24 31.76 -21.48
N HIS A 38 18.19 30.52 -21.00
CA HIS A 38 17.50 29.41 -21.69
C HIS A 38 16.04 29.31 -21.24
N ARG A 39 15.10 29.33 -22.19
CA ARG A 39 13.65 29.26 -21.93
C ARG A 39 13.07 27.85 -22.07
N ALA A 40 13.86 26.92 -22.58
CA ALA A 40 13.48 25.53 -22.78
C ALA A 40 14.68 24.63 -22.56
N VAL A 41 14.42 23.45 -22.01
CA VAL A 41 15.41 22.39 -21.78
C VAL A 41 14.78 21.10 -22.26
N TRP A 42 15.47 20.38 -23.13
CA TRP A 42 15.02 19.07 -23.59
C TRP A 42 15.79 18.01 -22.82
N VAL A 43 15.08 17.07 -22.21
CA VAL A 43 15.68 15.96 -21.47
C VAL A 43 15.46 14.67 -22.24
N LYS A 44 16.50 13.84 -22.34
CA LYS A 44 16.46 12.53 -23.00
C LYS A 44 17.00 11.45 -22.06
N CYS A 45 16.15 10.47 -21.78
CA CYS A 45 16.56 9.23 -21.14
C CYS A 45 16.95 8.23 -22.23
N LEU A 46 18.25 8.09 -22.47
CA LEU A 46 18.77 7.12 -23.43
C LEU A 46 18.92 5.76 -22.75
N MET A 47 18.16 4.77 -23.21
CA MET A 47 18.29 3.37 -22.79
C MET A 47 19.12 2.62 -23.82
N ASN A 48 20.24 2.04 -23.39
CA ASN A 48 21.09 1.23 -24.26
C ASN A 48 21.11 -0.21 -23.71
N THR A 49 20.06 -0.96 -24.01
CA THR A 49 19.92 -2.36 -23.59
C THR A 49 20.32 -3.31 -24.71
N THR A 50 21.03 -4.38 -24.37
CA THR A 50 21.30 -5.50 -25.30
C THR A 50 20.13 -6.49 -25.39
N ALA A 51 19.11 -6.34 -24.54
CA ALA A 51 17.93 -7.20 -24.46
C ALA A 51 16.66 -6.33 -24.42
N PRO A 52 16.15 -5.85 -25.57
CA PRO A 52 14.94 -5.02 -25.67
C PRO A 52 13.66 -5.88 -25.57
N GLU A 53 13.61 -6.79 -24.60
CA GLU A 53 12.49 -7.68 -24.31
C GLU A 53 11.87 -7.32 -22.95
N PRO A 54 10.64 -7.78 -22.62
CA PRO A 54 9.96 -7.42 -21.38
C PRO A 54 10.73 -7.72 -20.07
N GLY A 55 11.76 -8.57 -20.12
CA GLY A 55 12.64 -8.88 -18.98
C GLY A 55 13.88 -7.98 -18.83
N GLY A 56 14.07 -7.00 -19.72
CA GLY A 56 15.21 -6.08 -19.67
C GLY A 56 15.08 -5.01 -18.58
N CYS A 57 16.21 -4.59 -17.99
CA CYS A 57 16.24 -3.46 -17.06
C CYS A 57 15.76 -2.17 -17.75
N SER A 58 14.87 -1.44 -17.10
CA SER A 58 14.28 -0.21 -17.64
C SER A 58 14.10 0.85 -16.54
N ILE A 59 13.68 2.05 -16.94
CA ILE A 59 13.34 3.12 -16.01
C ILE A 59 11.91 2.87 -15.51
N TYR A 60 11.78 2.63 -14.21
CA TYR A 60 10.47 2.40 -13.58
C TYR A 60 9.71 3.71 -13.34
N ALA A 61 10.38 4.78 -12.90
CA ALA A 61 9.77 6.08 -12.64
C ALA A 61 10.77 7.23 -12.86
N VAL A 62 10.27 8.41 -13.23
CA VAL A 62 11.04 9.65 -13.35
C VAL A 62 10.32 10.79 -12.64
N ARG A 63 11.02 11.50 -11.77
CA ARG A 63 10.60 12.79 -11.22
C ARG A 63 11.54 13.87 -11.73
N MET A 64 10.98 14.94 -12.29
CA MET A 64 11.75 16.11 -12.74
C MET A 64 11.29 17.33 -11.96
N GLU A 65 12.25 18.11 -11.48
CA GLU A 65 12.04 19.39 -10.83
C GLU A 65 12.90 20.44 -11.52
N ALA A 66 12.34 21.62 -11.77
CA ALA A 66 13.05 22.73 -12.37
C ALA A 66 12.82 23.98 -11.54
N ASN A 67 13.92 24.57 -11.08
CA ASN A 67 13.90 25.94 -10.56
C ASN A 67 14.01 26.88 -11.75
N TYR A 68 13.06 27.79 -11.91
CA TYR A 68 13.08 28.77 -12.99
C TYR A 68 12.60 30.13 -12.47
N VAL A 69 13.11 31.20 -13.08
CA VAL A 69 12.51 32.52 -12.94
C VAL A 69 11.32 32.56 -13.90
N PRO A 70 10.09 32.83 -13.42
CA PRO A 70 8.94 32.96 -14.30
C PRO A 70 9.20 33.98 -15.41
N ALA A 71 8.83 33.66 -16.64
CA ALA A 71 9.04 34.56 -17.78
C ALA A 71 8.26 35.88 -17.64
N ASP A 72 7.16 35.85 -16.90
CA ASP A 72 6.33 37.01 -16.60
C ASP A 72 6.47 37.38 -15.12
N ALA A 73 6.80 38.64 -14.83
CA ALA A 73 6.86 39.16 -13.45
C ALA A 73 5.48 39.19 -12.76
N THR A 74 4.40 38.95 -13.51
CA THR A 74 3.02 38.91 -13.03
C THR A 74 2.39 37.57 -13.39
N PRO A 75 1.86 36.79 -12.43
CA PRO A 75 1.12 35.57 -12.72
C PRO A 75 -0.04 35.87 -13.67
N GLN A 76 -0.06 35.20 -14.82
CA GLN A 76 -1.20 35.26 -15.74
C GLN A 76 -2.36 34.41 -15.16
N PRO A 77 -3.62 34.85 -15.29
CA PRO A 77 -4.76 34.03 -14.94
C PRO A 77 -4.72 32.69 -15.71
N LEU A 78 -5.02 31.60 -15.01
CA LEU A 78 -5.05 30.25 -15.57
C LEU A 78 -6.48 29.77 -15.73
N GLU A 79 -6.75 28.99 -16.76
CA GLU A 79 -7.97 28.20 -16.92
C GLU A 79 -7.64 26.75 -16.60
N VAL A 80 -8.29 26.21 -15.57
CA VAL A 80 -8.10 24.83 -15.12
C VAL A 80 -9.38 24.06 -15.44
N THR A 81 -9.27 23.10 -16.37
CA THR A 81 -10.38 22.22 -16.75
C THR A 81 -10.10 20.80 -16.28
N PHE A 82 -10.99 20.27 -15.44
CA PHE A 82 -11.06 18.84 -15.14
C PHE A 82 -12.09 18.18 -16.04
N ASN A 83 -11.80 16.99 -16.54
CA ASN A 83 -12.76 16.14 -17.26
C ASN A 83 -12.73 14.73 -16.69
N TRP A 84 -13.91 14.19 -16.44
CA TRP A 84 -14.08 12.90 -15.80
C TRP A 84 -15.30 12.16 -16.34
N SER A 85 -15.31 10.86 -16.13
CA SER A 85 -16.44 9.97 -16.38
C SER A 85 -17.15 9.67 -15.06
N GLU A 86 -18.47 9.84 -15.03
CA GLU A 86 -19.35 9.54 -13.90
C GLU A 86 -20.06 8.20 -14.13
N PRO A 87 -19.71 7.12 -13.39
CA PRO A 87 -20.43 5.86 -13.49
C PRO A 87 -21.86 5.99 -12.98
N GLN A 88 -22.83 5.51 -13.73
CA GLN A 88 -24.25 5.54 -13.39
C GLN A 88 -24.69 4.25 -12.67
N ALA A 89 -25.91 4.26 -12.13
CA ALA A 89 -26.48 3.12 -11.42
C ALA A 89 -26.62 1.87 -12.31
N ASP A 90 -26.90 2.05 -13.59
CA ASP A 90 -26.94 1.00 -14.62
C ASP A 90 -25.55 0.67 -15.21
N ARG A 91 -24.48 1.24 -14.64
CA ARG A 91 -23.07 1.09 -15.07
C ARG A 91 -22.74 1.72 -16.43
N THR A 92 -23.65 2.50 -17.02
CA THR A 92 -23.27 3.43 -18.09
C THR A 92 -22.38 4.55 -17.54
N VAL A 93 -21.73 5.32 -18.41
CA VAL A 93 -20.89 6.44 -18.02
C VAL A 93 -21.38 7.72 -18.67
N ILE A 94 -21.37 8.82 -17.91
CA ILE A 94 -21.60 10.17 -18.43
C ILE A 94 -20.30 10.94 -18.30
N GLU A 95 -19.79 11.45 -19.41
CA GLU A 95 -18.61 12.31 -19.38
C GLU A 95 -19.00 13.75 -19.05
N ARG A 96 -18.27 14.38 -18.12
CA ARG A 96 -18.47 15.76 -17.70
C ARG A 96 -17.13 16.46 -17.52
N SER A 97 -17.17 17.78 -17.59
CA SER A 97 -16.02 18.62 -17.26
C SER A 97 -16.42 19.85 -16.49
N HIS A 98 -15.46 20.45 -15.79
CA HIS A 98 -15.61 21.72 -15.11
C HIS A 98 -14.38 22.60 -15.35
N THR A 99 -14.59 23.80 -15.88
CA THR A 99 -13.52 24.79 -16.07
C THR A 99 -13.63 25.91 -15.05
N GLN A 100 -12.54 26.14 -14.31
CA GLN A 100 -12.40 27.24 -13.37
C GLN A 100 -11.34 28.24 -13.86
N LEU A 101 -11.68 29.53 -13.85
CA LEU A 101 -10.70 30.60 -13.97
C LEU A 101 -9.99 30.78 -12.61
N VAL A 102 -8.68 30.73 -12.62
CA VAL A 102 -7.78 30.94 -11.49
C VAL A 102 -7.03 32.24 -11.72
N ASP A 103 -7.58 33.34 -11.21
CA ASP A 103 -7.01 34.68 -11.34
C ASP A 103 -5.89 34.96 -10.32
N LYS A 104 -5.89 34.22 -9.20
CA LYS A 104 -4.88 34.32 -8.15
C LYS A 104 -4.63 32.97 -7.49
N LEU A 105 -3.37 32.74 -7.10
CA LEU A 105 -2.97 31.59 -6.28
C LEU A 105 -2.62 32.03 -4.84
N PRO A 106 -2.84 31.18 -3.83
CA PRO A 106 -3.54 29.89 -3.92
C PRO A 106 -5.06 30.08 -4.11
N LEU A 107 -5.68 29.20 -4.89
CA LEU A 107 -7.14 29.10 -5.01
C LEU A 107 -7.58 27.70 -4.54
N LYS A 108 -8.66 27.67 -3.75
CA LYS A 108 -9.34 26.44 -3.35
C LYS A 108 -10.80 26.54 -3.76
N TYR A 109 -11.29 25.51 -4.44
CA TYR A 109 -12.70 25.37 -4.81
C TYR A 109 -13.07 23.88 -4.85
N THR A 110 -14.37 23.60 -4.89
CA THR A 110 -14.91 22.24 -4.92
C THR A 110 -15.62 22.01 -6.25
N ILE A 111 -15.38 20.85 -6.86
CA ILE A 111 -16.14 20.34 -7.98
C ILE A 111 -17.01 19.23 -7.41
N ASN A 112 -18.33 19.36 -7.56
CA ASN A 112 -19.26 18.31 -7.19
C ASN A 112 -19.41 17.33 -8.35
N VAL A 113 -19.15 16.07 -8.06
CA VAL A 113 -19.18 15.00 -9.03
C VAL A 113 -20.38 14.11 -8.74
N GLY A 114 -21.16 13.85 -9.79
CA GLY A 114 -22.28 12.93 -9.75
C GLY A 114 -21.83 11.50 -10.03
N GLY A 115 -22.70 10.53 -9.73
CA GLY A 115 -22.45 9.13 -10.06
C GLY A 115 -22.83 8.17 -8.94
N ALA A 116 -22.97 6.90 -9.32
CA ALA A 116 -23.21 5.79 -8.41
C ALA A 116 -21.92 5.17 -7.85
N ASP A 117 -20.74 5.60 -8.34
CA ASP A 117 -19.41 5.12 -7.96
C ASP A 117 -18.37 6.26 -8.03
N HIS A 118 -17.11 5.99 -7.68
CA HIS A 118 -16.01 6.94 -7.83
C HIS A 118 -15.89 7.42 -9.30
N PRO A 119 -15.67 8.73 -9.53
CA PRO A 119 -15.45 9.23 -10.88
C PRO A 119 -14.07 8.82 -11.39
N VAL A 120 -13.99 8.59 -12.69
CA VAL A 120 -12.73 8.29 -13.37
C VAL A 120 -12.23 9.57 -14.02
N MET A 121 -11.11 10.10 -13.55
CA MET A 121 -10.48 11.27 -14.17
C MET A 121 -9.95 10.89 -15.54
N ASN A 122 -10.43 11.54 -16.59
CA ASN A 122 -9.96 11.28 -17.96
C ASN A 122 -8.74 12.15 -18.27
N TRP A 123 -8.82 13.44 -17.94
CA TRP A 123 -7.72 14.39 -18.13
C TRP A 123 -7.88 15.67 -17.30
N LEU A 124 -6.75 16.33 -17.07
CA LEU A 124 -6.65 17.67 -16.49
C LEU A 124 -5.93 18.57 -17.50
N ARG A 125 -6.51 19.74 -17.77
CA ARG A 125 -5.88 20.79 -18.59
C ARG A 125 -5.66 22.03 -17.77
N VAL A 126 -4.45 22.57 -17.83
CA VAL A 126 -4.09 23.89 -17.28
C VAL A 126 -3.58 24.74 -18.44
N SER A 127 -4.20 25.88 -18.68
CA SER A 127 -3.82 26.79 -19.76
C SER A 127 -3.80 28.24 -19.28
N ALA A 128 -3.02 29.11 -19.91
CA ALA A 128 -3.19 30.55 -19.74
C ALA A 128 -4.59 30.97 -20.23
N LYS A 129 -5.20 31.97 -19.59
CA LYS A 129 -6.51 32.50 -19.99
C LYS A 129 -6.52 32.89 -21.48
N GLY A 130 -7.50 32.37 -22.22
CA GLY A 130 -7.67 32.67 -23.64
C GLY A 130 -6.78 31.84 -24.59
N ALA A 131 -5.93 30.95 -24.07
CA ALA A 131 -5.20 29.99 -24.90
C ALA A 131 -6.12 28.90 -25.47
N VAL A 132 -7.26 28.64 -24.82
CA VAL A 132 -8.33 27.76 -25.33
C VAL A 132 -9.43 28.65 -25.92
N PRO A 133 -9.68 28.58 -27.24
CA PRO A 133 -10.79 29.31 -27.86
C PRO A 133 -12.13 28.92 -27.23
N ASP A 134 -12.98 29.92 -26.98
CA ASP A 134 -14.36 29.72 -26.50
C ASP A 134 -14.50 28.88 -25.21
N ALA A 135 -13.50 28.96 -24.32
CA ALA A 135 -13.56 28.30 -23.02
C ALA A 135 -14.82 28.71 -22.23
N LYS A 136 -15.65 27.72 -21.87
CA LYS A 136 -16.84 27.91 -21.02
C LYS A 136 -16.50 27.57 -19.58
N TYR A 137 -16.84 28.47 -18.66
CA TYR A 137 -16.60 28.29 -17.24
C TYR A 137 -17.76 27.57 -16.55
N GLY A 138 -17.46 26.86 -15.47
CA GLY A 138 -18.40 25.98 -14.78
C GLY A 138 -18.48 24.59 -15.42
N TYR A 139 -19.55 23.86 -15.10
CA TYR A 139 -19.81 22.51 -15.60
C TYR A 139 -20.17 22.52 -17.10
N SER A 140 -19.73 21.51 -17.85
CA SER A 140 -19.99 21.38 -19.29
C SER A 140 -21.47 21.26 -19.66
N ASP A 141 -22.30 20.78 -18.73
CA ASP A 141 -23.75 20.67 -18.85
C ASP A 141 -24.50 21.81 -18.15
N GLY A 142 -23.77 22.77 -17.57
CA GLY A 142 -24.33 23.89 -16.81
C GLY A 142 -24.98 23.50 -15.47
N ARG A 143 -24.81 22.26 -15.00
CA ARG A 143 -25.48 21.76 -13.79
C ARG A 143 -24.48 21.43 -12.69
N ASP A 144 -24.53 22.14 -11.57
CA ASP A 144 -23.95 21.62 -10.33
C ASP A 144 -24.90 20.57 -9.75
N VAL A 145 -24.40 19.36 -9.50
CA VAL A 145 -25.22 18.27 -8.97
C VAL A 145 -25.49 18.40 -7.47
N GLY A 146 -24.74 19.22 -6.73
CA GLY A 146 -24.93 19.41 -5.29
C GLY A 146 -24.92 18.07 -4.55
N GLY A 147 -23.75 17.41 -4.48
CA GLY A 147 -23.62 16.08 -3.89
C GLY A 147 -23.19 16.11 -2.44
N GLU A 148 -23.58 15.08 -1.67
CA GLU A 148 -22.95 14.79 -0.38
C GLU A 148 -21.50 14.33 -0.60
N LYS A 149 -20.61 14.70 0.32
CA LYS A 149 -19.23 14.21 0.30
C LYS A 149 -19.27 12.69 0.51
N TYR A 150 -18.81 11.93 -0.47
CA TYR A 150 -18.51 10.53 -0.25
C TYR A 150 -17.42 10.40 0.83
N VAL A 151 -17.70 9.61 1.86
CA VAL A 151 -16.76 9.30 2.94
C VAL A 151 -16.41 7.83 2.83
N HIS A 152 -15.12 7.53 2.71
CA HIS A 152 -14.66 6.15 2.71
C HIS A 152 -15.08 5.45 4.00
N ARG A 153 -15.10 4.12 3.98
CA ARG A 153 -15.44 3.32 5.15
C ARG A 153 -14.25 2.46 5.53
N TRP A 154 -13.90 2.48 6.81
CA TRP A 154 -13.05 1.48 7.42
C TRP A 154 -13.92 0.30 7.85
N VAL A 155 -13.53 -0.92 7.52
CA VAL A 155 -14.23 -2.11 7.98
C VAL A 155 -13.47 -2.82 9.09
N THR A 156 -14.19 -3.28 10.11
CA THR A 156 -13.71 -4.18 11.15
C THR A 156 -14.55 -5.44 11.14
N TYR A 157 -13.89 -6.59 11.06
CA TYR A 157 -14.51 -7.91 11.17
C TYR A 157 -14.32 -8.42 12.59
N GLY A 158 -15.38 -8.96 13.17
CA GLY A 158 -15.26 -9.66 14.42
C GLY A 158 -14.78 -11.10 14.24
N LYS A 159 -15.03 -11.95 15.25
CA LYS A 159 -14.50 -13.32 15.27
C LYS A 159 -15.16 -14.18 14.20
N ASN A 160 -14.35 -14.87 13.39
CA ASN A 160 -14.85 -15.96 12.54
C ASN A 160 -15.08 -17.23 13.38
N LEU A 161 -16.36 -17.58 13.53
CA LEU A 161 -16.87 -18.72 14.28
C LEU A 161 -16.76 -20.04 13.49
N ALA A 162 -16.60 -19.96 12.17
CA ALA A 162 -16.50 -21.12 11.29
C ALA A 162 -15.10 -21.73 11.24
N VAL A 163 -14.04 -21.02 11.69
CA VAL A 163 -12.66 -21.52 11.57
C VAL A 163 -12.49 -22.85 12.31
N GLY A 164 -12.01 -23.87 11.59
CA GLY A 164 -11.78 -25.23 12.08
C GLY A 164 -13.06 -25.99 12.43
N LYS A 165 -14.23 -25.53 11.98
CA LYS A 165 -15.50 -26.21 12.20
C LYS A 165 -15.77 -27.23 11.10
N PRO A 166 -16.40 -28.37 11.43
CA PRO A 166 -16.77 -29.32 10.40
C PRO A 166 -17.78 -28.70 9.44
N ASP A 167 -17.53 -28.90 8.16
CA ASP A 167 -18.46 -28.60 7.08
C ASP A 167 -18.83 -29.84 6.28
N SER A 168 -19.94 -29.74 5.55
CA SER A 168 -20.39 -30.77 4.61
C SER A 168 -20.91 -30.11 3.35
N VAL A 169 -20.67 -30.77 2.22
CA VAL A 169 -21.01 -30.27 0.89
C VAL A 169 -21.87 -31.29 0.16
N THR A 170 -23.02 -30.88 -0.36
CA THR A 170 -23.97 -31.79 -1.05
C THR A 170 -23.52 -32.22 -2.46
N VAL A 171 -22.71 -31.41 -3.13
CA VAL A 171 -22.15 -31.70 -4.45
C VAL A 171 -20.63 -31.82 -4.35
N PRO A 172 -20.04 -33.00 -4.63
CA PRO A 172 -18.59 -33.16 -4.59
C PRO A 172 -17.87 -32.16 -5.49
N SER A 173 -16.72 -31.67 -5.02
CA SER A 173 -15.86 -30.80 -5.82
C SER A 173 -15.28 -31.55 -7.01
N ARG A 174 -15.05 -30.82 -8.11
CA ARG A 174 -14.09 -31.23 -9.14
C ARG A 174 -12.66 -31.10 -8.62
N ASP A 175 -11.74 -31.79 -9.27
CA ASP A 175 -10.29 -31.74 -9.03
C ASP A 175 -9.52 -30.92 -10.10
N THR A 176 -10.25 -30.36 -11.07
CA THR A 176 -9.68 -29.58 -12.17
C THR A 176 -8.89 -28.38 -11.61
N TRP A 177 -7.72 -28.12 -12.20
CA TRP A 177 -6.81 -27.03 -11.79
C TRP A 177 -6.31 -27.13 -10.33
N GLY A 178 -6.24 -28.35 -9.79
CA GLY A 178 -5.75 -28.60 -8.43
C GLY A 178 -6.77 -28.28 -7.34
N ALA A 179 -8.02 -27.98 -7.73
CA ALA A 179 -9.14 -27.86 -6.81
C ALA A 179 -9.48 -29.20 -6.14
N GLY A 180 -10.49 -29.18 -5.29
CA GLY A 180 -10.94 -30.35 -4.55
C GLY A 180 -10.69 -30.19 -3.07
N ASP A 181 -11.44 -30.95 -2.28
CA ASP A 181 -11.32 -30.98 -0.83
C ASP A 181 -11.45 -32.42 -0.33
N PRO A 182 -10.43 -33.27 -0.58
CA PRO A 182 -10.48 -34.68 -0.23
C PRO A 182 -10.56 -34.90 1.29
N ASP A 183 -10.02 -33.95 2.07
CA ASP A 183 -9.99 -34.01 3.53
C ASP A 183 -11.21 -33.33 4.16
N GLY A 184 -11.99 -32.56 3.40
CA GLY A 184 -13.19 -31.84 3.87
C GLY A 184 -12.88 -30.75 4.88
N THR A 185 -11.80 -29.99 4.67
CA THR A 185 -11.31 -29.00 5.65
C THR A 185 -11.03 -27.63 5.06
N LYS A 186 -11.04 -27.48 3.73
CA LYS A 186 -10.58 -26.23 3.09
C LYS A 186 -11.55 -25.08 3.29
N LEU A 187 -12.85 -25.34 3.31
CA LEU A 187 -13.87 -24.29 3.33
C LEU A 187 -13.97 -23.52 4.66
N THR A 188 -13.29 -24.02 5.69
CA THR A 188 -13.34 -23.49 7.05
C THR A 188 -11.94 -23.38 7.68
N ASP A 189 -10.87 -23.45 6.90
CA ASP A 189 -9.49 -23.40 7.43
C ASP A 189 -9.02 -21.97 7.78
N GLY A 190 -9.79 -20.95 7.38
CA GLY A 190 -9.46 -19.55 7.60
C GLY A 190 -8.61 -18.93 6.47
N VAL A 191 -8.36 -19.65 5.39
CA VAL A 191 -7.54 -19.24 4.24
C VAL A 191 -8.43 -18.82 3.07
N ALA A 192 -8.55 -17.52 2.86
CA ALA A 192 -9.20 -16.99 1.67
C ALA A 192 -8.22 -16.97 0.48
N GLY A 193 -8.67 -17.49 -0.66
CA GLY A 193 -7.93 -17.42 -1.93
C GLY A 193 -7.69 -15.98 -2.40
N PRO A 194 -6.70 -15.75 -3.28
CA PRO A 194 -6.33 -14.41 -3.77
C PRO A 194 -7.46 -13.78 -4.59
N PRO A 195 -7.56 -12.44 -4.67
CA PRO A 195 -8.63 -11.75 -5.40
C PRO A 195 -8.57 -11.88 -6.93
N TYR A 196 -7.51 -12.52 -7.45
CA TYR A 196 -7.30 -12.79 -8.87
C TYR A 196 -8.10 -14.01 -9.35
N ALA A 197 -8.62 -13.95 -10.58
CA ALA A 197 -9.30 -15.08 -11.21
C ALA A 197 -8.32 -15.97 -12.00
N GLY A 198 -8.27 -17.26 -11.68
CA GLY A 198 -7.42 -18.24 -12.34
C GLY A 198 -6.09 -18.52 -11.61
N GLY A 199 -5.10 -19.02 -12.35
CA GLY A 199 -3.81 -19.43 -11.77
C GLY A 199 -3.99 -20.55 -10.73
N ILE A 200 -3.39 -20.35 -9.56
CA ILE A 200 -3.48 -21.29 -8.43
C ILE A 200 -4.72 -21.07 -7.56
N ASN A 201 -5.57 -20.07 -7.82
CA ASN A 201 -6.73 -19.79 -6.97
C ASN A 201 -7.62 -21.04 -6.74
N PRO A 202 -7.99 -21.85 -7.76
CA PRO A 202 -8.79 -23.05 -7.55
C PRO A 202 -8.20 -24.04 -6.54
N SER A 203 -6.88 -24.11 -6.39
CA SER A 203 -6.24 -25.08 -5.48
C SER A 203 -6.50 -24.81 -4.00
N PHE A 204 -6.89 -23.57 -3.66
CA PHE A 204 -7.26 -23.18 -2.30
C PHE A 204 -8.67 -23.64 -1.91
N GLY A 205 -9.45 -24.28 -2.80
CA GLY A 205 -10.83 -24.60 -2.48
C GLY A 205 -11.46 -25.69 -3.32
N VAL A 206 -12.78 -25.65 -3.33
CA VAL A 206 -13.65 -26.51 -4.12
C VAL A 206 -14.06 -25.83 -5.41
N LEU A 207 -14.46 -26.62 -6.40
CA LEU A 207 -14.79 -26.17 -7.75
C LEU A 207 -16.03 -26.90 -8.25
N TRP A 208 -17.00 -26.15 -8.78
CA TRP A 208 -18.22 -26.71 -9.35
C TRP A 208 -18.54 -26.14 -10.72
N ASP A 209 -19.23 -26.93 -11.54
CA ASP A 209 -19.72 -26.51 -12.86
C ASP A 209 -20.95 -25.59 -12.75
N LYS A 210 -21.22 -24.85 -13.82
CA LYS A 210 -22.45 -24.07 -13.95
C LYS A 210 -23.69 -24.94 -13.75
N GLY A 211 -24.67 -24.43 -13.01
CA GLY A 211 -25.96 -25.08 -12.80
C GLY A 211 -25.93 -26.24 -11.81
N THR A 212 -24.78 -26.49 -11.16
CA THR A 212 -24.76 -27.28 -9.92
C THR A 212 -25.43 -26.46 -8.80
N GLU A 213 -26.04 -27.11 -7.81
CA GLU A 213 -26.64 -26.40 -6.66
C GLU A 213 -26.00 -26.89 -5.34
N PRO A 214 -24.70 -26.62 -5.12
CA PRO A 214 -24.02 -27.04 -3.91
C PRO A 214 -24.55 -26.30 -2.68
N GLU A 215 -24.77 -27.06 -1.61
CA GLU A 215 -25.05 -26.54 -0.28
C GLU A 215 -23.87 -26.87 0.63
N ILE A 216 -23.22 -25.82 1.15
CA ILE A 216 -22.14 -25.93 2.15
C ILE A 216 -22.78 -25.71 3.52
N THR A 217 -22.76 -26.71 4.40
CA THR A 217 -23.31 -26.60 5.77
C THR A 217 -22.20 -26.71 6.79
N VAL A 218 -22.03 -25.67 7.61
CA VAL A 218 -21.07 -25.60 8.72
C VAL A 218 -21.79 -25.85 10.04
N ASP A 219 -21.29 -26.78 10.88
CA ASP A 219 -21.75 -26.96 12.27
C ASP A 219 -20.81 -26.22 13.23
N LEU A 220 -21.29 -25.13 13.83
CA LEU A 220 -20.54 -24.33 14.80
C LEU A 220 -20.28 -25.08 16.12
N GLY A 221 -20.95 -26.23 16.33
CA GLY A 221 -20.84 -27.12 17.48
C GLY A 221 -21.76 -26.76 18.64
N LYS A 222 -22.22 -25.51 18.70
CA LYS A 222 -23.22 -25.00 19.66
C LYS A 222 -23.94 -23.78 19.05
N PRO A 223 -25.11 -23.38 19.60
CA PRO A 223 -25.71 -22.11 19.24
C PRO A 223 -24.76 -20.94 19.50
N GLU A 224 -24.60 -20.08 18.51
CA GLU A 224 -23.78 -18.86 18.52
C GLU A 224 -24.60 -17.69 17.97
N LYS A 225 -24.16 -16.46 18.27
CA LYS A 225 -24.72 -15.24 17.66
C LYS A 225 -23.94 -14.88 16.40
N CYS A 226 -24.59 -14.98 15.26
CA CYS A 226 -24.01 -14.74 13.94
C CYS A 226 -24.52 -13.40 13.40
N GLY A 227 -23.65 -12.39 13.35
CA GLY A 227 -24.00 -11.05 12.85
C GLY A 227 -23.73 -10.86 11.36
N ALA A 228 -22.85 -11.66 10.76
CA ALA A 228 -22.54 -11.56 9.35
C ALA A 228 -21.96 -12.85 8.78
N PHE A 229 -21.98 -12.95 7.45
CA PHE A 229 -21.54 -14.12 6.71
C PHE A 229 -20.73 -13.69 5.51
N ARG A 230 -19.68 -14.44 5.20
CA ARG A 230 -18.90 -14.22 3.97
C ARG A 230 -18.65 -15.53 3.25
N ILE A 231 -18.51 -15.46 1.94
CA ILE A 231 -18.10 -16.57 1.10
C ILE A 231 -17.12 -16.05 0.05
N ASN A 232 -15.95 -16.67 -0.05
CA ASN A 232 -14.99 -16.35 -1.08
C ASN A 232 -15.41 -17.05 -2.37
N MET A 233 -15.92 -16.30 -3.34
CA MET A 233 -16.35 -16.81 -4.64
C MET A 233 -15.45 -16.24 -5.73
N GLY A 234 -14.93 -17.10 -6.61
CA GLY A 234 -14.07 -16.67 -7.71
C GLY A 234 -13.35 -17.84 -8.37
N GLY A 235 -12.13 -17.61 -8.87
CA GLY A 235 -11.19 -18.66 -9.29
C GLY A 235 -11.55 -19.50 -10.51
N GLY A 236 -12.83 -19.55 -10.92
CA GLY A 236 -13.34 -20.40 -11.98
C GLY A 236 -13.30 -19.75 -13.37
N TRP A 237 -14.15 -20.20 -14.30
CA TRP A 237 -14.16 -19.74 -15.69
C TRP A 237 -15.58 -19.61 -16.27
N PRO A 238 -15.89 -18.55 -17.04
CA PRO A 238 -15.02 -17.41 -17.39
C PRO A 238 -14.67 -16.50 -16.21
N TRP A 239 -13.58 -15.75 -16.35
CA TRP A 239 -13.19 -14.74 -15.37
C TRP A 239 -14.17 -13.57 -15.41
N TRP A 240 -14.80 -13.31 -14.28
CA TRP A 240 -15.75 -12.22 -14.07
C TRP A 240 -15.17 -11.27 -13.05
N ASP A 241 -15.31 -9.98 -13.35
CA ASP A 241 -14.89 -8.88 -12.50
C ASP A 241 -16.10 -8.34 -11.73
N ALA A 242 -16.08 -8.47 -10.41
CA ALA A 242 -17.16 -7.98 -9.55
C ALA A 242 -17.33 -6.47 -9.65
N LEU A 243 -16.25 -5.70 -9.86
CA LEU A 243 -16.31 -4.25 -10.00
C LEU A 243 -17.01 -3.79 -11.27
N LYS A 244 -17.15 -4.69 -12.26
CA LYS A 244 -17.91 -4.47 -13.50
C LYS A 244 -19.33 -5.02 -13.43
N GLY A 245 -19.75 -5.58 -12.29
CA GLY A 245 -21.05 -6.23 -12.12
C GLY A 245 -21.20 -7.49 -12.96
N ALA A 246 -20.08 -8.13 -13.33
CA ALA A 246 -20.07 -9.31 -14.18
C ALA A 246 -20.47 -10.58 -13.41
N VAL A 247 -20.28 -10.61 -12.09
CA VAL A 247 -20.61 -11.77 -11.26
C VAL A 247 -22.12 -12.01 -11.23
N LYS A 248 -22.53 -13.19 -11.69
CA LYS A 248 -23.93 -13.68 -11.65
C LYS A 248 -24.12 -14.87 -10.72
N ASP A 249 -23.04 -15.36 -10.14
CA ASP A 249 -23.09 -16.39 -9.10
C ASP A 249 -23.82 -15.82 -7.87
N THR A 250 -24.64 -16.64 -7.22
CA THR A 250 -25.33 -16.27 -5.99
C THR A 250 -24.98 -17.23 -4.87
N ALA A 251 -25.01 -16.74 -3.64
CA ALA A 251 -24.99 -17.57 -2.44
C ALA A 251 -26.03 -17.05 -1.45
N GLU A 252 -27.06 -17.86 -1.22
CA GLU A 252 -28.04 -17.63 -0.17
C GLU A 252 -27.50 -18.17 1.15
N VAL A 253 -27.63 -17.38 2.20
CA VAL A 253 -27.26 -17.80 3.56
C VAL A 253 -28.50 -18.21 4.30
N LEU A 254 -28.47 -19.41 4.88
CA LEU A 254 -29.51 -19.92 5.76
C LEU A 254 -28.93 -20.29 7.12
N THR A 255 -29.73 -20.16 8.17
CA THR A 255 -29.34 -20.51 9.55
C THR A 255 -30.33 -21.48 10.16
N SER A 256 -29.83 -22.37 11.02
CA SER A 256 -30.63 -23.33 11.77
C SER A 256 -30.06 -23.58 13.16
N LEU A 257 -30.91 -23.93 14.13
CA LEU A 257 -30.50 -24.39 15.46
C LEU A 257 -30.37 -25.92 15.53
N ASP A 258 -31.17 -26.64 14.75
CA ASP A 258 -31.32 -28.10 14.82
C ASP A 258 -30.71 -28.86 13.64
N GLY A 259 -30.35 -28.14 12.57
CA GLY A 259 -29.76 -28.70 11.36
C GLY A 259 -30.79 -29.26 10.37
N ASN A 260 -32.10 -29.16 10.67
CA ASN A 260 -33.19 -29.65 9.83
C ASN A 260 -34.03 -28.51 9.26
N GLU A 261 -34.45 -27.56 10.09
CA GLU A 261 -35.25 -26.41 9.68
C GLU A 261 -34.35 -25.20 9.48
N TYR A 262 -34.30 -24.70 8.24
CA TYR A 262 -33.45 -23.57 7.86
C TYR A 262 -34.28 -22.32 7.59
N THR A 263 -33.83 -21.19 8.13
CA THR A 263 -34.37 -19.86 7.85
C THR A 263 -33.40 -19.10 6.96
N SER A 264 -33.88 -18.60 5.82
CA SER A 264 -33.10 -17.73 4.94
C SER A 264 -32.78 -16.40 5.64
N ARG A 265 -31.54 -15.93 5.44
CA ARG A 265 -31.06 -14.62 5.89
C ARG A 265 -30.79 -13.66 4.74
N GLY A 266 -30.99 -14.11 3.50
CA GLY A 266 -30.74 -13.35 2.28
C GLY A 266 -29.47 -13.81 1.56
N PHE A 267 -29.05 -13.01 0.59
CA PHE A 267 -27.94 -13.31 -0.31
C PHE A 267 -26.73 -12.44 0.00
N VAL A 268 -25.53 -12.98 -0.21
CA VAL A 268 -24.30 -12.16 -0.19
C VAL A 268 -24.31 -11.17 -1.36
N THR A 269 -23.77 -9.98 -1.14
CA THR A 269 -23.73 -8.93 -2.18
C THR A 269 -22.54 -9.14 -3.11
N THR A 270 -22.81 -9.44 -4.38
CA THR A 270 -21.76 -9.67 -5.41
C THR A 270 -21.60 -8.51 -6.41
N ASP A 271 -22.62 -7.66 -6.56
CA ASP A 271 -22.60 -6.48 -7.43
C ASP A 271 -21.86 -5.31 -6.75
N LEU A 272 -20.55 -5.45 -6.62
CA LEU A 272 -19.70 -4.46 -5.94
C LEU A 272 -19.31 -3.32 -6.87
N ARG A 273 -19.09 -2.16 -6.28
CA ARG A 273 -18.49 -0.97 -6.90
C ARG A 273 -17.20 -0.60 -6.17
N LEU A 274 -16.38 0.27 -6.76
CA LEU A 274 -15.12 0.66 -6.13
C LEU A 274 -15.37 1.36 -4.78
N LYS A 275 -16.42 2.18 -4.69
CA LYS A 275 -16.91 2.76 -3.43
C LYS A 275 -17.32 1.74 -2.36
N ASP A 276 -17.59 0.49 -2.74
CA ASP A 276 -17.99 -0.54 -1.78
C ASP A 276 -16.78 -1.21 -1.13
N ILE A 277 -15.60 -1.05 -1.74
CA ILE A 277 -14.34 -1.56 -1.22
C ILE A 277 -13.89 -0.70 -0.03
N PRO A 278 -13.75 -1.27 1.18
CA PRO A 278 -13.32 -0.51 2.35
C PRO A 278 -11.88 -0.03 2.21
N ILE A 279 -11.57 1.12 2.77
CA ILE A 279 -10.27 1.77 2.54
C ILE A 279 -9.09 0.97 3.07
N ASN A 280 -9.29 0.14 4.09
CA ASN A 280 -8.25 -0.74 4.63
C ASN A 280 -7.99 -2.01 3.78
N TYR A 281 -8.56 -2.09 2.57
CA TYR A 281 -8.28 -3.13 1.58
C TYR A 281 -7.64 -2.60 0.28
N LEU A 282 -7.30 -1.29 0.22
CA LEU A 282 -6.70 -0.56 -0.92
C LEU A 282 -6.51 -1.41 -2.18
N LEU A 283 -7.47 -1.31 -3.10
CA LEU A 283 -7.40 -1.96 -4.39
C LEU A 283 -6.84 -0.94 -5.42
N PRO A 284 -5.80 -1.29 -6.19
CA PRO A 284 -5.30 -0.43 -7.27
C PRO A 284 -6.36 -0.15 -8.34
N ASP A 285 -6.27 0.99 -9.01
CA ASP A 285 -7.25 1.42 -10.03
C ASP A 285 -7.30 0.50 -11.27
N ASP A 286 -6.20 -0.20 -11.57
CA ASP A 286 -6.06 -1.13 -12.70
C ASP A 286 -6.33 -2.60 -12.34
N GLU A 287 -6.60 -2.89 -11.07
CA GLU A 287 -6.82 -4.24 -10.57
C GLU A 287 -8.22 -4.77 -10.92
N THR A 288 -8.35 -6.09 -11.05
CA THR A 288 -9.64 -6.75 -11.27
C THR A 288 -10.09 -7.49 -10.02
N LEU A 289 -11.38 -7.44 -9.70
CA LEU A 289 -11.90 -8.19 -8.54
C LEU A 289 -12.50 -9.52 -9.02
N GLY A 290 -11.61 -10.44 -9.39
CA GLY A 290 -11.93 -11.75 -9.97
C GLY A 290 -12.42 -12.80 -8.97
N ALA A 291 -12.02 -12.64 -7.70
CA ALA A 291 -12.47 -13.40 -6.55
C ALA A 291 -12.59 -12.44 -5.34
N HIS A 292 -13.56 -12.68 -4.45
CA HIS A 292 -13.71 -11.86 -3.26
C HIS A 292 -14.49 -12.56 -2.16
N LEU A 293 -14.25 -12.18 -0.90
CA LEU A 293 -15.07 -12.52 0.25
C LEU A 293 -16.35 -11.66 0.24
N PHE A 294 -17.32 -12.05 -0.59
CA PHE A 294 -18.61 -11.39 -0.66
C PHE A 294 -19.36 -11.57 0.66
N ALA A 295 -20.03 -10.50 1.11
CA ALA A 295 -20.56 -10.43 2.45
C ALA A 295 -22.07 -10.22 2.48
N LEU A 296 -22.68 -10.73 3.54
CA LEU A 296 -24.01 -10.41 4.02
C LEU A 296 -23.88 -10.00 5.50
N SER A 297 -24.21 -8.76 5.83
CA SER A 297 -24.29 -8.29 7.22
C SER A 297 -25.76 -8.25 7.64
N LEU A 298 -26.06 -8.77 8.83
CA LEU A 298 -27.41 -8.69 9.37
C LEU A 298 -27.61 -7.39 10.15
N PRO A 299 -28.82 -6.81 10.14
CA PRO A 299 -29.14 -5.68 11.01
C PRO A 299 -29.06 -6.06 12.49
N GLU A 300 -29.44 -7.30 12.82
CA GLU A 300 -29.35 -7.89 14.16
C GLU A 300 -28.79 -9.31 14.06
N PRO A 301 -27.92 -9.75 14.98
CA PRO A 301 -27.37 -11.10 14.96
C PRO A 301 -28.44 -12.19 15.04
N ALA A 302 -28.32 -13.20 14.19
CA ALA A 302 -29.15 -14.41 14.25
C ALA A 302 -28.50 -15.44 15.19
N GLU A 303 -29.31 -16.10 16.03
CA GLU A 303 -28.85 -17.26 16.79
C GLU A 303 -28.87 -18.51 15.90
N ALA A 304 -27.74 -19.20 15.77
CA ALA A 304 -27.61 -20.36 14.90
C ALA A 304 -26.53 -21.32 15.43
N ARG A 305 -26.74 -22.63 15.23
CA ARG A 305 -25.69 -23.64 15.35
C ARG A 305 -25.19 -24.08 13.97
N TYR A 306 -26.10 -24.20 13.01
CA TYR A 306 -25.81 -24.59 11.65
C TYR A 306 -25.97 -23.40 10.72
N VAL A 307 -24.99 -23.18 9.86
CA VAL A 307 -25.05 -22.16 8.81
C VAL A 307 -24.87 -22.84 7.47
N ARG A 308 -25.78 -22.56 6.54
CA ARG A 308 -25.76 -23.12 5.20
C ARG A 308 -25.60 -22.03 4.15
N PHE A 309 -24.65 -22.23 3.25
CA PHE A 309 -24.50 -21.44 2.03
C PHE A 309 -25.03 -22.25 0.87
N LYS A 310 -26.18 -21.85 0.33
CA LYS A 310 -26.74 -22.44 -0.88
C LYS A 310 -26.24 -21.63 -2.08
N VAL A 311 -25.34 -22.23 -2.85
CA VAL A 311 -24.63 -21.56 -3.94
C VAL A 311 -25.28 -21.92 -5.27
N THR A 312 -25.41 -20.95 -6.17
CA THR A 312 -25.90 -21.16 -7.54
C THR A 312 -24.87 -20.63 -8.55
N PRO A 313 -23.89 -21.46 -8.95
CA PRO A 313 -22.91 -21.12 -9.97
C PRO A 313 -23.56 -20.86 -11.32
N GLN A 314 -23.29 -19.70 -11.90
CA GLN A 314 -23.67 -19.34 -13.28
C GLN A 314 -22.51 -19.50 -14.28
N ARG A 315 -21.38 -19.98 -13.77
CA ARG A 315 -20.15 -20.35 -14.48
C ARG A 315 -19.51 -21.55 -13.77
N MET A 316 -18.37 -22.03 -14.25
CA MET A 316 -17.52 -22.82 -13.38
C MET A 316 -17.02 -21.91 -12.26
N LEU A 317 -17.27 -22.27 -11.00
CA LEU A 317 -17.06 -21.43 -9.84
C LEU A 317 -16.20 -22.16 -8.82
N SER A 318 -15.18 -21.48 -8.29
CA SER A 318 -14.46 -21.94 -7.12
C SER A 318 -14.94 -21.20 -5.87
N VAL A 319 -15.01 -21.93 -4.76
CA VAL A 319 -15.21 -21.38 -3.43
C VAL A 319 -14.06 -21.84 -2.54
N ASN A 320 -13.37 -20.90 -1.92
CA ASN A 320 -12.19 -21.19 -1.10
C ASN A 320 -12.48 -21.19 0.39
N GLU A 321 -13.44 -20.39 0.84
CA GLU A 321 -13.65 -20.14 2.26
C GLU A 321 -15.08 -19.67 2.49
N VAL A 322 -15.71 -20.16 3.56
CA VAL A 322 -16.94 -19.60 4.14
C VAL A 322 -16.67 -19.11 5.54
N GLN A 323 -17.29 -18.00 5.91
CA GLN A 323 -17.08 -17.36 7.20
C GLN A 323 -18.39 -17.02 7.86
N VAL A 324 -18.45 -17.26 9.16
CA VAL A 324 -19.55 -16.89 10.03
C VAL A 324 -18.98 -15.95 11.08
N LEU A 325 -19.31 -14.67 11.00
CA LEU A 325 -18.77 -13.64 11.87
C LEU A 325 -19.80 -13.24 12.93
N ASP A 326 -19.33 -12.94 14.14
CA ASP A 326 -20.16 -12.31 15.16
C ASP A 326 -20.61 -10.89 14.76
N PHE A 327 -19.79 -10.14 14.02
CA PHE A 327 -20.17 -8.87 13.39
C PHE A 327 -19.29 -8.47 12.18
N ILE A 328 -19.84 -7.58 11.35
CA ILE A 328 -19.09 -6.68 10.47
C ILE A 328 -19.47 -5.25 10.85
N LYS A 329 -18.48 -4.40 11.06
CA LYS A 329 -18.70 -2.99 11.40
C LYS A 329 -18.03 -2.10 10.35
N TYR A 330 -18.80 -1.17 9.79
CA TYR A 330 -18.27 -0.11 8.93
C TYR A 330 -18.30 1.22 9.67
N GLU A 331 -17.18 1.94 9.62
CA GLU A 331 -17.02 3.25 10.25
C GLU A 331 -16.56 4.26 9.19
N PRO A 332 -17.08 5.50 9.20
CA PRO A 332 -16.58 6.55 8.32
C PRO A 332 -15.08 6.75 8.52
N PHE A 333 -14.35 6.85 7.42
CA PHE A 333 -12.92 7.12 7.37
C PHE A 333 -12.67 8.25 6.38
N ASP A 334 -12.21 9.39 6.88
CA ASP A 334 -11.90 10.55 6.04
C ASP A 334 -10.42 10.46 5.64
N ILE A 335 -10.16 10.12 4.37
CA ILE A 335 -8.82 10.16 3.77
C ILE A 335 -8.47 11.62 3.52
N ARG A 336 -8.26 12.39 4.58
CA ARG A 336 -7.69 13.73 4.44
C ARG A 336 -6.21 13.57 4.20
N LEU A 337 -5.79 13.86 2.98
CA LEU A 337 -4.41 14.27 2.72
C LEU A 337 -4.25 15.64 3.37
N ALA A 338 -3.65 15.67 4.57
CA ALA A 338 -3.28 16.95 5.19
C ALA A 338 -2.20 17.61 4.32
N LEU A 339 -2.43 18.86 3.94
CA LEU A 339 -1.35 19.67 3.38
C LEU A 339 -0.27 19.89 4.45
N PRO A 340 1.01 20.08 4.07
CA PRO A 340 2.10 20.25 5.03
C PRO A 340 1.82 21.31 6.12
N ASP A 341 1.10 22.37 5.76
CA ASP A 341 0.77 23.49 6.64
C ASP A 341 -0.53 23.27 7.45
N GLU A 342 -1.34 22.29 7.07
CA GLU A 342 -2.58 21.90 7.75
C GLU A 342 -2.32 20.86 8.86
N TRP A 343 -1.12 20.31 8.93
CA TRP A 343 -0.69 19.43 10.03
C TRP A 343 -0.35 20.24 11.28
N LYS A 344 -1.30 20.33 12.22
CA LYS A 344 -1.04 20.85 13.57
C LYS A 344 -0.94 19.69 14.56
N LEU A 345 0.24 19.47 15.14
CA LEU A 345 0.40 18.61 16.31
C LEU A 345 -0.45 19.14 17.46
N GLY A 346 -1.51 18.40 17.82
CA GLY A 346 -2.04 18.36 19.19
C GLY A 346 -3.18 19.32 19.52
N GLY A 347 -4.37 18.74 19.71
CA GLY A 347 -5.51 19.39 20.35
C GLY A 347 -6.60 18.36 20.66
N GLY A 348 -6.32 17.39 21.55
CA GLY A 348 -7.31 16.42 22.00
C GLY A 348 -6.66 15.14 22.52
N GLU A 349 -6.63 15.02 23.86
CA GLU A 349 -6.34 13.85 24.69
C GLU A 349 -5.06 13.02 24.46
N LYS A 350 -4.25 12.94 25.53
CA LYS A 350 -3.19 11.94 25.64
C LYS A 350 -3.85 10.55 25.68
N PRO A 351 -3.44 9.58 24.85
CA PRO A 351 -3.98 8.23 24.91
C PRO A 351 -3.71 7.63 26.30
N GLN A 352 -4.75 7.24 27.04
CA GLN A 352 -4.55 6.40 28.21
C GLN A 352 -4.29 4.97 27.76
N VAL A 353 -3.21 4.38 28.29
CA VAL A 353 -2.81 3.01 28.00
C VAL A 353 -3.74 2.07 28.77
N VAL A 354 -4.69 1.46 28.08
CA VAL A 354 -5.53 0.37 28.58
C VAL A 354 -5.10 -0.94 27.91
N THR A 355 -5.10 -2.03 28.66
CA THR A 355 -4.93 -3.38 28.09
C THR A 355 -6.13 -3.72 27.20
N ALA A 356 -6.03 -4.77 26.38
CA ALA A 356 -7.10 -5.25 25.51
C ALA A 356 -8.42 -5.63 26.25
N THR A 357 -8.45 -5.61 27.58
CA THR A 357 -9.62 -5.88 28.42
C THR A 357 -10.04 -4.69 29.31
N GLY A 358 -9.43 -3.51 29.16
CA GLY A 358 -9.89 -2.28 29.82
C GLY A 358 -9.58 -2.16 31.32
N ARG A 359 -8.68 -2.99 31.89
CA ARG A 359 -8.27 -2.91 33.30
C ARG A 359 -6.85 -2.32 33.46
N PRO A 360 -6.58 -1.55 34.55
CA PRO A 360 -5.23 -1.13 34.92
C PRO A 360 -4.31 -2.32 35.19
N VAL A 361 -3.07 -2.26 34.73
CA VAL A 361 -2.07 -3.33 34.95
C VAL A 361 -1.60 -3.28 36.42
N PRO A 362 -1.65 -4.40 37.17
CA PRO A 362 -1.10 -4.46 38.52
C PRO A 362 0.41 -4.19 38.52
N ALA A 363 0.88 -3.37 39.47
CA ALA A 363 2.27 -2.91 39.57
C ALA A 363 3.31 -4.05 39.65
N GLU A 364 2.91 -5.25 40.08
CA GLU A 364 3.80 -6.42 40.18
C GLU A 364 4.18 -7.06 38.82
N ILE A 365 3.37 -6.89 37.75
CA ILE A 365 3.74 -7.38 36.40
C ILE A 365 4.70 -6.41 35.69
N ALA A 366 4.68 -5.12 36.04
CA ALA A 366 5.59 -4.12 35.48
C ALA A 366 7.07 -4.38 35.86
N ALA A 367 7.33 -5.08 36.97
CA ALA A 367 8.69 -5.28 37.48
C ALA A 367 9.51 -6.37 36.76
N ARG A 368 8.90 -7.22 35.91
CA ARG A 368 9.62 -8.28 35.16
C ARG A 368 9.75 -8.03 33.66
N ASN A 369 9.27 -6.89 33.17
CA ASN A 369 9.16 -6.63 31.73
C ASN A 369 9.71 -5.26 31.32
N VAL A 370 10.70 -4.76 32.07
CA VAL A 370 11.29 -3.44 31.88
C VAL A 370 12.03 -3.37 30.54
N ALA A 371 11.64 -2.41 29.71
CA ALA A 371 12.30 -2.15 28.45
C ALA A 371 13.73 -1.63 28.69
N THR A 372 14.72 -2.33 28.15
CA THR A 372 16.14 -1.99 28.34
C THR A 372 16.85 -1.88 26.99
N PRO A 373 17.59 -0.80 26.72
CA PRO A 373 18.43 -0.70 25.54
C PRO A 373 19.44 -1.85 25.43
N LEU A 374 19.47 -2.54 24.30
CA LEU A 374 20.50 -3.54 24.00
C LEU A 374 21.56 -2.95 23.07
N GLY A 375 22.21 -1.90 23.57
CA GLY A 375 23.20 -1.11 22.84
C GLY A 375 22.73 0.30 22.51
N GLU A 376 23.56 1.02 21.76
CA GLU A 376 23.26 2.37 21.30
C GLU A 376 22.34 2.33 20.07
N PRO A 377 21.44 3.32 19.89
CA PRO A 377 20.77 3.54 18.64
C PRO A 377 21.73 3.63 17.45
N VAL A 378 21.36 2.98 16.36
CA VAL A 378 22.12 2.94 15.12
C VAL A 378 21.43 3.84 14.10
N LEU A 379 22.21 4.67 13.43
CA LEU A 379 21.72 5.40 12.26
C LEU A 379 21.82 4.54 11.01
N ASP A 380 20.76 4.56 10.23
CA ASP A 380 20.82 4.09 8.85
C ASP A 380 21.60 5.08 7.98
N PRO A 381 22.10 4.63 6.82
CA PRO A 381 22.69 5.54 5.84
C PRO A 381 21.76 6.73 5.58
N PRO A 382 22.23 7.98 5.75
CA PRO A 382 21.39 9.15 5.59
C PRO A 382 20.96 9.30 4.13
N THR A 383 19.71 9.70 3.91
CA THR A 383 19.22 10.10 2.58
C THR A 383 19.31 11.61 2.41
N LEU A 384 18.85 12.14 1.27
CA LEU A 384 18.94 13.57 0.96
C LEU A 384 18.23 14.47 1.99
N ARG A 385 17.11 14.01 2.57
CA ARG A 385 16.29 14.79 3.51
C ARG A 385 15.79 13.97 4.70
N SER A 386 16.38 12.80 4.94
CA SER A 386 15.96 11.94 6.04
C SER A 386 17.13 11.29 6.77
N LEU A 387 16.99 11.19 8.08
CA LEU A 387 17.87 10.41 8.95
C LEU A 387 17.06 9.25 9.53
N GLY A 388 17.34 8.05 9.02
CA GLY A 388 16.81 6.81 9.59
C GLY A 388 17.60 6.40 10.83
N ALA A 389 16.90 5.87 11.82
CA ALA A 389 17.49 5.32 13.03
C ALA A 389 16.72 4.08 13.46
N TYR A 390 17.45 3.10 13.99
CA TYR A 390 16.87 1.98 14.71
C TYR A 390 17.53 1.77 16.07
N TRP A 391 16.80 1.16 16.98
CA TRP A 391 17.27 0.84 18.31
C TRP A 391 16.68 -0.49 18.77
N ILE A 392 17.56 -1.38 19.26
CA ILE A 392 17.16 -2.68 19.77
C ILE A 392 16.90 -2.55 21.27
N ILE A 393 15.70 -2.95 21.68
CA ILE A 393 15.22 -2.86 23.06
C ILE A 393 14.85 -4.26 23.54
N GLY A 394 15.51 -4.73 24.59
CA GLY A 394 15.19 -5.98 25.28
C GLY A 394 14.02 -5.81 26.24
N GLY A 395 13.26 -6.89 26.46
CA GLY A 395 12.06 -6.85 27.31
C GLY A 395 10.83 -6.36 26.54
N ASP A 396 9.96 -5.57 27.18
CA ASP A 396 8.78 -4.95 26.55
C ASP A 396 7.77 -5.94 25.92
N ALA A 397 7.63 -7.16 26.47
CA ALA A 397 6.63 -8.12 26.00
C ALA A 397 5.17 -7.61 26.15
N ASN A 398 4.95 -6.63 27.04
CA ASN A 398 3.68 -5.94 27.27
C ASN A 398 3.46 -4.76 26.30
N LYS A 399 4.46 -4.43 25.47
CA LYS A 399 4.41 -3.42 24.39
C LYS A 399 4.12 -2.00 24.89
N THR A 400 4.56 -1.68 26.11
CA THR A 400 4.39 -0.37 26.75
C THR A 400 5.51 0.60 26.43
N ALA A 401 6.69 0.13 26.02
CA ALA A 401 7.82 0.99 25.72
C ALA A 401 7.57 1.92 24.51
N ARG A 402 8.16 3.10 24.55
CA ARG A 402 8.14 4.11 23.47
C ARG A 402 9.51 4.76 23.35
N VAL A 403 9.97 4.98 22.12
CA VAL A 403 11.20 5.73 21.83
C VAL A 403 10.82 7.06 21.20
N ALA A 404 10.85 8.14 21.97
CA ALA A 404 10.69 9.49 21.44
C ALA A 404 11.94 9.92 20.69
N VAL A 405 11.77 10.75 19.66
CA VAL A 405 12.88 11.27 18.84
C VAL A 405 12.78 12.79 18.82
N GLN A 406 13.88 13.46 19.14
CA GLN A 406 14.05 14.89 18.92
C GLN A 406 15.27 15.12 18.03
N PHE A 407 15.30 16.24 17.32
CA PHE A 407 16.42 16.58 16.44
C PHE A 407 16.67 18.09 16.40
N ARG A 408 17.88 18.47 16.05
CA ARG A 408 18.26 19.86 15.78
C ARG A 408 19.46 19.93 14.85
N PRO A 409 19.66 21.01 14.08
CA PRO A 409 20.96 21.26 13.44
C PRO A 409 22.06 21.26 14.50
N ALA A 410 23.23 20.72 14.19
CA ALA A 410 24.33 20.63 15.15
C ALA A 410 24.74 22.02 15.65
N GLY A 411 24.87 22.13 16.98
CA GLY A 411 25.17 23.39 17.65
C GLY A 411 24.00 24.36 17.80
N ALA A 412 22.80 24.06 17.29
CA ALA A 412 21.61 24.87 17.56
C ALA A 412 21.13 24.65 19.01
N ASP A 413 20.53 25.66 19.64
CA ASP A 413 20.09 25.54 21.03
C ASP A 413 18.77 24.78 21.18
N GLN A 414 17.87 24.89 20.19
CA GLN A 414 16.50 24.37 20.28
C GLN A 414 16.35 22.99 19.64
N TRP A 415 15.82 22.05 20.41
CA TRP A 415 15.39 20.73 19.94
C TRP A 415 13.98 20.80 19.34
N LYS A 416 13.78 20.12 18.21
CA LYS A 416 12.48 19.91 17.57
C LYS A 416 12.05 18.46 17.75
N ASP A 417 10.76 18.23 17.95
CA ASP A 417 10.22 16.87 18.04
C ASP A 417 10.10 16.26 16.63
N ALA A 418 10.44 14.98 16.52
CA ALA A 418 10.18 14.13 15.37
C ALA A 418 9.20 13.02 15.74
N MET A 419 8.81 12.22 14.75
CA MET A 419 7.98 11.04 15.02
C MET A 419 8.76 10.05 15.90
N PRO A 420 8.12 9.46 16.94
CA PRO A 420 8.69 8.36 17.69
C PRO A 420 9.07 7.19 16.79
N LEU A 421 10.07 6.40 17.19
CA LEU A 421 10.37 5.17 16.46
C LEU A 421 9.21 4.17 16.58
N PHE A 422 8.97 3.46 15.49
CA PHE A 422 7.93 2.46 15.38
C PHE A 422 8.44 1.10 15.88
N ARG A 423 7.64 0.40 16.69
CA ARG A 423 7.94 -0.99 17.10
C ARG A 423 7.69 -1.92 15.92
N VAL A 424 8.74 -2.46 15.34
CA VAL A 424 8.68 -3.39 14.21
C VAL A 424 8.12 -4.73 14.68
N GLU A 425 7.27 -5.34 13.84
CA GLU A 425 6.71 -6.67 14.12
C GLU A 425 7.80 -7.74 14.24
N LYS A 426 7.62 -8.71 15.14
CA LYS A 426 8.59 -9.80 15.28
C LYS A 426 8.70 -10.57 13.98
N GLY A 427 9.94 -10.83 13.55
CA GLY A 427 10.23 -11.55 12.31
C GLY A 427 10.26 -10.69 11.05
N ALA A 428 9.71 -9.47 11.05
CA ALA A 428 9.70 -8.60 9.86
C ALA A 428 11.09 -8.07 9.43
N HIS A 429 12.13 -8.29 10.25
CA HIS A 429 13.53 -8.00 9.90
C HIS A 429 14.20 -9.15 9.12
N LYS A 430 13.49 -10.26 8.88
CA LYS A 430 13.96 -11.42 8.14
C LYS A 430 13.41 -11.37 6.71
N ASP A 431 14.21 -11.80 5.75
CA ASP A 431 13.79 -11.99 4.36
C ASP A 431 12.93 -13.26 4.20
N GLU A 432 12.49 -13.51 2.96
CA GLU A 432 11.64 -14.66 2.59
C GLU A 432 12.29 -16.03 2.89
N LYS A 433 13.62 -16.07 3.09
CA LYS A 433 14.38 -17.27 3.46
C LYS A 433 14.65 -17.34 4.97
N GLY A 434 14.08 -16.42 5.75
CA GLY A 434 14.26 -16.32 7.19
C GLY A 434 15.62 -15.75 7.62
N GLN A 435 16.38 -15.15 6.69
CA GLN A 435 17.71 -14.59 6.95
C GLN A 435 17.60 -13.11 7.30
N SER A 436 18.49 -12.61 8.16
CA SER A 436 18.59 -11.19 8.45
C SER A 436 20.05 -10.76 8.51
N THR A 437 20.32 -9.55 8.02
CA THR A 437 21.62 -8.88 8.21
C THR A 437 21.76 -8.26 9.61
N MET A 438 20.67 -8.25 10.40
CA MET A 438 20.62 -7.73 11.77
C MET A 438 20.47 -8.87 12.78
N ALA A 439 21.34 -8.90 13.79
CA ALA A 439 21.22 -9.82 14.91
C ALA A 439 20.22 -9.27 15.94
N LEU A 440 18.96 -9.69 15.85
CA LEU A 440 17.91 -9.36 16.82
C LEU A 440 17.65 -10.55 17.75
N PRO A 441 17.89 -10.44 19.07
CA PRO A 441 17.53 -11.49 20.03
C PRO A 441 16.04 -11.80 20.03
N ASP A 442 15.66 -13.07 20.29
CA ASP A 442 14.26 -13.53 20.25
C ASP A 442 13.36 -12.83 21.28
N ASP A 443 13.95 -12.36 22.39
CA ASP A 443 13.30 -11.64 23.49
C ASP A 443 13.41 -10.09 23.36
N ALA A 444 13.94 -9.60 22.24
CA ALA A 444 14.06 -8.17 21.95
C ALA A 444 13.05 -7.68 20.91
N TRP A 445 12.89 -6.37 20.86
CA TRP A 445 12.13 -5.62 19.88
C TRP A 445 13.04 -4.68 19.12
N LEU A 446 12.77 -4.54 17.82
CA LEU A 446 13.36 -3.51 16.99
C LEU A 446 12.43 -2.30 16.97
N PHE A 447 12.94 -1.13 17.34
CA PHE A 447 12.28 0.14 17.10
C PHE A 447 12.99 0.84 15.95
N ALA A 448 12.27 1.24 14.90
CA ALA A 448 12.87 1.87 13.72
C ALA A 448 11.99 3.02 13.20
N GLY A 449 12.61 4.02 12.58
CA GLY A 449 11.92 5.20 12.06
C GLY A 449 12.88 6.24 11.51
N SER A 450 12.32 7.34 10.99
CA SER A 450 13.12 8.39 10.34
C SER A 450 12.69 9.78 10.78
N VAL A 451 13.67 10.67 10.94
CA VAL A 451 13.42 12.12 10.93
C VAL A 451 13.39 12.57 9.47
N LEU A 452 12.30 13.22 9.05
CA LEU A 452 12.02 13.57 7.66
C LEU A 452 12.15 15.09 7.42
N LEU A 453 12.19 15.49 6.15
CA LEU A 453 12.16 16.88 5.70
C LEU A 453 13.32 17.73 6.26
N LEU A 454 14.47 17.11 6.44
CA LEU A 454 15.70 17.77 6.85
C LEU A 454 16.32 18.56 5.69
N GLU A 455 16.98 19.67 6.00
CA GLU A 455 17.80 20.37 5.01
C GLU A 455 18.98 19.47 4.58
N PRO A 456 19.20 19.30 3.26
CA PRO A 456 20.39 18.61 2.75
C PRO A 456 21.70 19.23 3.26
N ASP A 457 22.78 18.43 3.29
CA ASP A 457 24.12 18.89 3.72
C ASP A 457 24.16 19.62 5.08
N THR A 458 23.23 19.27 5.96
CA THR A 458 23.16 19.86 7.29
C THR A 458 23.46 18.78 8.30
N GLN A 459 24.49 18.98 9.13
CA GLN A 459 24.70 18.09 10.27
C GLN A 459 23.57 18.32 11.27
N TYR A 460 22.88 17.24 11.64
CA TYR A 460 21.91 17.24 12.74
C TYR A 460 22.51 16.56 13.96
N GLU A 461 21.81 16.70 15.08
CA GLU A 461 21.94 15.90 16.29
C GLU A 461 20.56 15.28 16.53
N LEU A 462 20.50 13.97 16.83
CA LEU A 462 19.26 13.25 17.12
C LEU A 462 19.31 12.79 18.57
N LYS A 463 18.27 13.09 19.33
CA LYS A 463 18.09 12.62 20.70
C LYS A 463 16.95 11.61 20.72
N LEU A 464 17.30 10.34 20.89
CA LEU A 464 16.34 9.28 21.12
C LEU A 464 16.11 9.15 22.63
N SER A 465 14.91 8.76 23.05
CA SER A 465 14.57 8.66 24.46
C SER A 465 13.62 7.49 24.69
N LEU A 466 14.15 6.40 25.24
CA LEU A 466 13.34 5.26 25.67
C LEU A 466 12.58 5.63 26.94
N SER A 467 11.28 5.39 26.91
CA SER A 467 10.39 5.47 28.05
C SER A 467 9.58 4.18 28.13
N ASP A 468 9.51 3.61 29.31
CA ASP A 468 8.64 2.51 29.69
C ASP A 468 8.19 2.84 31.11
N PRO A 469 6.92 2.63 31.52
CA PRO A 469 6.41 2.97 32.85
C PRO A 469 7.23 2.52 34.09
N ALA A 470 8.40 1.89 33.93
CA ALA A 470 9.36 1.57 34.98
C ALA A 470 10.74 2.30 34.95
N THR A 471 11.19 3.04 33.90
CA THR A 471 12.50 3.77 33.93
C THR A 471 12.70 4.82 32.82
N THR A 472 13.72 5.71 32.94
CA THR A 472 13.97 6.91 32.11
C THR A 472 15.41 7.02 31.52
N LEU A 473 15.51 7.29 30.20
CA LEU A 473 16.55 7.97 29.35
C LEU A 473 17.93 7.35 29.03
N LEU A 474 18.27 7.32 27.72
CA LEU A 474 19.62 7.29 27.11
C LEU A 474 19.62 8.23 25.87
N THR A 475 20.71 8.95 25.54
CA THR A 475 20.82 9.91 24.40
C THR A 475 21.97 9.54 23.46
N THR A 476 21.78 9.58 22.13
CA THR A 476 22.85 9.41 21.12
C THR A 476 23.06 10.64 20.24
N TYR A 477 24.00 10.57 19.28
CA TYR A 477 24.35 11.64 18.34
C TYR A 477 24.59 11.06 16.92
N GLY A 478 24.30 11.81 15.85
CA GLY A 478 24.61 11.37 14.48
C GLY A 478 24.34 12.41 13.37
N ARG A 479 25.03 12.33 12.22
CA ARG A 479 25.20 13.39 11.19
C ARG A 479 24.58 13.03 9.82
N ALA A 480 23.90 13.98 9.13
CA ALA A 480 23.46 13.82 7.72
C ALA A 480 24.58 14.15 6.71
N ARG A 481 24.46 13.63 5.47
CA ARG A 481 25.52 13.68 4.44
C ARG A 481 25.54 15.00 3.63
N PRO A 482 26.74 15.43 3.14
CA PRO A 482 26.87 16.56 2.22
C PRO A 482 26.36 16.35 0.81
N SER A 483 26.01 17.46 0.13
CA SER A 483 25.44 17.46 -1.23
C SER A 483 26.49 17.39 -2.35
N THR A 484 27.79 17.39 -2.05
CA THR A 484 28.85 17.23 -3.06
C THR A 484 29.85 16.14 -2.66
N SER A 485 29.99 15.11 -3.49
CA SER A 485 31.00 14.07 -3.34
C SER A 485 32.40 14.60 -3.68
N THR A 486 33.40 14.38 -2.81
CA THR A 486 34.81 14.30 -3.23
C THR A 486 35.48 13.17 -2.42
N PRO A 487 36.36 12.35 -3.03
CA PRO A 487 36.56 10.97 -2.62
C PRO A 487 37.60 10.79 -1.52
N TRP A 488 37.43 9.72 -0.74
CA TRP A 488 38.38 9.27 0.28
C TRP A 488 39.70 8.82 -0.35
N ARG A 489 40.82 9.35 0.15
CA ARG A 489 42.18 8.82 -0.07
C ARG A 489 42.57 7.99 1.15
N LEU A 490 42.66 6.66 0.99
CA LEU A 490 43.13 5.75 2.04
C LEU A 490 44.67 5.64 1.97
N THR A 491 45.38 6.08 3.00
CA THR A 491 46.80 5.76 3.21
C THR A 491 46.91 4.33 3.77
N ARG A 492 47.54 3.43 3.00
CA ARG A 492 47.80 2.04 3.39
C ARG A 492 49.11 1.96 4.18
N ARG A 493 49.08 1.49 5.43
CA ARG A 493 50.26 0.88 6.07
C ARG A 493 50.48 -0.49 5.44
N GLN A 494 51.65 -0.70 4.83
CA GLN A 494 52.13 -2.04 4.45
C GLN A 494 52.36 -2.89 5.71
N PRO A 495 52.13 -4.20 5.59
CA PRO A 495 53.25 -5.11 5.75
C PRO A 495 53.53 -5.88 4.47
N SER A 496 54.83 -6.10 4.25
CA SER A 496 55.44 -6.94 3.23
C SER A 496 54.91 -8.37 3.24
N LEU A 497 54.75 -8.96 2.05
CA LEU A 497 55.43 -10.19 1.66
C LEU A 497 55.31 -10.37 0.14
N ALA A 498 56.45 -10.64 -0.48
CA ALA A 498 56.64 -10.79 -1.91
C ALA A 498 56.32 -12.21 -2.39
N ALA A 499 55.75 -12.35 -3.59
CA ALA A 499 56.25 -13.23 -4.67
C ALA A 499 55.32 -13.17 -5.91
N PRO A 500 55.82 -13.40 -7.15
CA PRO A 500 55.21 -12.86 -8.36
C PRO A 500 54.50 -13.88 -9.27
N CYS A 501 53.51 -13.36 -9.99
CA CYS A 501 53.23 -13.50 -11.42
C CYS A 501 53.46 -14.87 -12.10
N ARG A 502 52.38 -15.47 -12.61
CA ARG A 502 52.40 -16.21 -13.89
C ARG A 502 51.21 -15.84 -14.78
N ARG A 503 51.54 -15.21 -15.91
CA ARG A 503 50.70 -15.07 -17.10
C ARG A 503 50.32 -16.45 -17.65
N ARG A 504 49.09 -16.58 -18.13
CA ARG A 504 48.76 -17.42 -19.30
C ARG A 504 47.71 -16.73 -20.16
N THR A 505 48.17 -16.22 -21.29
CA THR A 505 47.39 -15.85 -22.47
C THR A 505 46.92 -17.10 -23.22
N ARG A 506 45.69 -17.13 -23.75
CA ARG A 506 45.41 -17.65 -25.11
C ARG A 506 43.99 -17.31 -25.62
N ARG A 507 44.01 -16.36 -26.57
CA ARG A 507 43.31 -16.18 -27.86
C ARG A 507 41.80 -16.47 -28.08
N PRO A 508 41.16 -15.67 -28.98
CA PRO A 508 39.74 -15.69 -29.30
C PRO A 508 39.42 -16.50 -30.58
N ASN A 509 38.16 -16.88 -30.77
CA ASN A 509 37.54 -17.12 -32.08
C ASN A 509 36.03 -17.40 -31.92
N ALA A 510 35.17 -16.60 -32.54
CA ALA A 510 34.27 -17.00 -33.64
C ALA A 510 33.22 -15.93 -33.93
N ARG A 511 32.83 -15.88 -35.21
CA ARG A 511 32.10 -14.84 -35.97
C ARG A 511 30.57 -14.90 -35.80
N PRO A 512 29.84 -13.85 -36.24
CA PRO A 512 28.42 -13.66 -35.99
C PRO A 512 27.55 -14.42 -37.00
N TRP A 513 26.33 -14.77 -36.58
CA TRP A 513 25.25 -15.26 -37.43
C TRP A 513 24.14 -14.21 -37.51
N THR A 514 23.79 -13.86 -38.75
CA THR A 514 22.59 -13.11 -39.15
C THR A 514 21.58 -14.06 -39.76
N CYS A 515 20.29 -13.80 -39.52
CA CYS A 515 19.18 -13.77 -40.49
C CYS A 515 17.86 -14.26 -39.87
N GLY A 516 16.77 -13.57 -40.20
CA GLY A 516 15.39 -13.95 -39.95
C GLY A 516 14.51 -12.75 -39.74
#